data_AF-A0A522W263-F1
#
_entry.id   AF-A0A522W263-F1
#
_cell.length_a   1.000
_cell.length_b   1.000
_cell.length_c   1.000
_cell.angle_alpha   90.00
_cell.angle_beta   90.00
_cell.angle_gamma   90.00
#
_symmetry.space_group_name_H-M   'P 1'
#
loop_
_entity.id
_entity.type
_entity.pdbx_description
1 polymer ?
#
loop_
_entity_poly.entity_id
_entity_poly.type
_entity_poly.pdbx_seq_one_letter_code
_entity_poly.pdbx_strand_id
1 'polypeptide(L)'
;SVSPSNGCRVPSGSVALSSRRSAEAAAAINTARAEGGRVVAVGTTALRLLESATDPLGTLHPFDGDTDIFITPGYRFRLVDVLMTNFHLPRSTLFMLVSAFCGLDRMRTAYAHAKESGYRFYSYGDSCLLDRSTSS
;
A
#
# COMPACT_ATOMS: atom_id res chain seq x y z
N SER A 1 24.03 42.64 0.91
CA SER A 1 24.17 41.86 2.15
C SER A 1 23.46 40.53 1.98
N VAL A 2 24.24 39.45 1.97
CA VAL A 2 23.84 38.02 2.02
C VAL A 2 23.37 37.74 3.46
N SER A 3 22.21 37.12 3.77
CA SER A 3 21.87 35.68 3.74
C SER A 3 20.50 35.45 4.46
N PRO A 4 19.94 34.22 4.60
CA PRO A 4 18.59 33.87 4.13
C PRO A 4 17.67 33.26 5.22
N SER A 5 16.43 32.88 4.88
CA SER A 5 15.85 31.67 5.47
C SER A 5 14.88 30.99 4.50
N ASN A 6 15.30 29.79 4.10
CA ASN A 6 14.56 28.80 3.33
C ASN A 6 13.40 28.24 4.15
N GLY A 7 12.19 28.36 3.62
CA GLY A 7 11.10 27.44 3.88
C GLY A 7 10.75 26.72 2.58
N CYS A 8 11.46 25.63 2.27
CA CYS A 8 11.13 24.77 1.14
C CYS A 8 9.75 24.12 1.40
N ARG A 9 8.68 24.74 0.89
CA ARG A 9 7.37 24.08 0.79
C ARG A 9 7.49 23.00 -0.28
N VAL A 10 7.48 21.75 0.15
CA VAL A 10 7.18 20.62 -0.72
C VAL A 10 5.77 20.82 -1.30
N PRO A 11 5.58 20.82 -2.62
CA PRO A 11 4.25 20.90 -3.21
C PRO A 11 3.56 19.54 -3.03
N SER A 12 2.52 19.51 -2.20
CA SER A 12 1.63 18.36 -2.01
C SER A 12 0.79 18.13 -3.27
N GLY A 13 1.36 17.44 -4.25
CA GLY A 13 0.59 16.89 -5.37
C GLY A 13 -0.18 15.65 -4.91
N SER A 14 -1.36 15.85 -4.33
CA SER A 14 -2.34 14.78 -4.10
C SER A 14 -2.91 14.35 -5.45
N VAL A 15 -2.53 13.16 -5.91
CA VAL A 15 -3.18 12.49 -7.05
C VAL A 15 -4.47 11.87 -6.52
N ALA A 16 -5.60 12.54 -6.76
CA ALA A 16 -6.93 12.02 -6.48
C ALA A 16 -7.24 10.90 -7.48
N LEU A 17 -7.28 9.66 -7.00
CA LEU A 17 -7.69 8.49 -7.78
C LEU A 17 -9.14 8.18 -7.41
N SER A 18 -10.06 8.59 -8.28
CA SER A 18 -11.49 8.27 -8.14
C SER A 18 -11.71 6.78 -8.39
N SER A 19 -12.33 6.11 -7.43
CA SER A 19 -12.70 4.71 -7.59
C SER A 19 -14.06 4.44 -6.97
N ARG A 20 -14.90 3.72 -7.72
CA ARG A 20 -16.21 3.27 -7.28
C ARG A 20 -16.12 1.80 -6.88
N ARG A 21 -16.57 1.46 -5.67
CA ARG A 21 -16.81 0.08 -5.26
C ARG A 21 -18.30 -0.15 -5.02
N SER A 22 -18.87 -1.12 -5.74
CA SER A 22 -20.26 -1.51 -5.56
C SER A 22 -20.48 -2.19 -4.21
N ALA A 23 -21.72 -2.13 -3.72
CA ALA A 23 -22.11 -2.84 -2.51
C ALA A 23 -21.90 -4.37 -2.63
N GLU A 24 -22.09 -4.90 -3.83
CA GLU A 24 -21.83 -6.30 -4.16
C GLU A 24 -20.36 -6.69 -3.97
N ALA A 25 -19.42 -5.88 -4.45
CA ALA A 25 -18.00 -6.14 -4.29
C ALA A 25 -17.56 -6.09 -2.81
N ALA A 26 -18.10 -5.13 -2.04
CA ALA A 26 -17.83 -5.05 -0.61
C ALA A 26 -18.36 -6.27 0.14
N ALA A 27 -19.59 -6.70 -0.16
CA ALA A 27 -20.21 -7.89 0.43
C ALA A 27 -19.43 -9.17 0.11
N ALA A 28 -19.00 -9.35 -1.14
CA ALA A 28 -18.21 -10.50 -1.56
C ALA A 28 -16.87 -10.59 -0.81
N ILE A 29 -16.16 -9.46 -0.65
CA ILE A 29 -14.89 -9.40 0.09
C ILE A 29 -15.11 -9.71 1.57
N ASN A 30 -16.14 -9.12 2.19
CA ASN A 30 -16.46 -9.37 3.60
C ASN A 30 -16.84 -10.85 3.83
N THR A 31 -17.61 -11.45 2.92
CA THR A 31 -18.00 -12.87 2.99
C THR A 31 -16.78 -13.77 2.88
N ALA A 32 -15.94 -13.56 1.87
CA ALA A 32 -14.71 -14.34 1.69
C ALA A 32 -13.80 -14.26 2.92
N ARG A 33 -13.72 -13.09 3.56
CA ARG A 33 -12.95 -12.92 4.80
C ARG A 33 -13.59 -13.63 6.01
N ALA A 34 -14.91 -13.57 6.14
CA ALA A 34 -15.64 -14.28 7.19
C ALA A 34 -15.49 -15.81 7.08
N GLU A 35 -15.32 -16.32 5.87
CA GLU A 35 -15.03 -17.73 5.58
C GLU A 35 -13.54 -18.12 5.80
N GLY A 36 -12.71 -17.19 6.28
CA GLY A 36 -11.27 -17.41 6.50
C GLY A 36 -10.40 -17.25 5.25
N GLY A 37 -10.95 -16.70 4.17
CA GLY A 37 -10.21 -16.31 2.98
C GLY A 37 -9.29 -15.11 3.23
N ARG A 38 -8.30 -14.95 2.35
CA ARG A 38 -7.33 -13.84 2.38
C ARG A 38 -7.69 -12.78 1.36
N VAL A 39 -7.50 -11.51 1.72
CA VAL A 39 -7.68 -10.39 0.78
C VAL A 39 -6.35 -10.00 0.16
N VAL A 40 -6.26 -10.13 -1.17
CA VAL A 40 -5.08 -9.79 -1.96
C VAL A 40 -5.30 -8.46 -2.68
N ALA A 41 -4.52 -7.44 -2.33
CA ALA A 41 -4.51 -6.16 -3.04
C ALA A 41 -3.51 -6.21 -4.21
N VAL A 42 -3.98 -5.86 -5.41
CA VAL A 42 -3.13 -5.72 -6.59
C VAL A 42 -2.83 -4.25 -6.82
N GLY A 43 -1.64 -3.82 -6.43
CA GLY A 43 -1.17 -2.44 -6.47
C GLY A 43 -1.44 -1.66 -5.19
N THR A 44 -0.57 -0.69 -4.92
CA THR A 44 -0.65 0.17 -3.72
C THR A 44 -1.87 1.08 -3.72
N THR A 45 -2.38 1.45 -4.90
CA THR A 45 -3.65 2.20 -5.02
C THR A 45 -4.83 1.38 -4.54
N ALA A 46 -4.95 0.12 -4.97
CA ALA A 46 -6.01 -0.77 -4.53
C ALA A 46 -5.95 -0.99 -3.01
N LEU A 47 -4.74 -1.14 -2.46
CA LEU A 47 -4.51 -1.24 -1.02
C LEU A 47 -5.00 0.00 -0.28
N ARG A 48 -4.62 1.21 -0.71
CA ARG A 48 -5.03 2.48 -0.06
C ARG A 48 -6.54 2.66 -0.10
N LEU A 49 -7.18 2.22 -1.18
CA LEU A 49 -8.63 2.27 -1.32
C LEU A 49 -9.33 1.27 -0.38
N LEU A 50 -8.82 0.05 -0.30
CA LEU A 50 -9.38 -0.99 0.58
C LEU A 50 -9.28 -0.54 2.04
N GLU A 51 -8.09 -0.11 2.47
CA GLU A 51 -7.86 0.32 3.84
C GLU A 51 -8.65 1.59 4.22
N SER A 52 -8.87 2.52 3.28
CA SER A 52 -9.72 3.70 3.53
C SER A 52 -11.20 3.39 3.65
N ALA A 53 -11.69 2.42 2.89
CA ALA A 53 -13.09 2.01 2.94
C ALA A 53 -13.38 0.97 4.05
N THR A 54 -12.36 0.57 4.81
CA THR A 54 -12.50 -0.41 5.90
C THR A 54 -12.62 0.29 7.24
N ASP A 55 -13.67 -0.04 7.99
CA ASP A 55 -13.87 0.47 9.33
C ASP A 55 -12.84 -0.10 10.34
N PRO A 56 -12.77 0.43 11.58
CA PRO A 56 -11.85 -0.08 12.59
C PRO A 56 -12.06 -1.54 12.99
N LEU A 57 -13.21 -2.13 12.70
CA LEU A 57 -13.53 -3.54 12.97
C LEU A 57 -13.09 -4.47 11.82
N GLY A 58 -12.64 -3.91 10.70
CA GLY A 58 -12.19 -4.69 9.54
C GLY A 58 -13.32 -5.03 8.56
N THR A 59 -14.44 -4.31 8.61
CA THR A 59 -15.54 -4.46 7.64
C THR A 59 -15.36 -3.45 6.50
N LEU A 60 -15.38 -3.95 5.26
CA LEU A 60 -15.34 -3.12 4.07
C LEU A 60 -16.72 -2.54 3.79
N HIS A 61 -16.81 -1.23 3.61
CA HIS A 61 -18.03 -0.53 3.21
C HIS A 61 -18.01 -0.17 1.73
N PRO A 62 -19.18 -0.09 1.07
CA PRO A 62 -19.27 0.49 -0.27
C PRO A 62 -18.74 1.93 -0.23
N PHE A 63 -17.96 2.31 -1.22
CA PHE A 63 -17.30 3.61 -1.25
C PHE A 63 -17.25 4.17 -2.67
N ASP A 64 -17.60 5.44 -2.81
CA ASP A 64 -17.45 6.23 -4.03
C ASP A 64 -16.79 7.54 -3.64
N GLY A 65 -15.52 7.71 -4.01
CA GLY A 65 -14.72 8.86 -3.62
C GLY A 65 -13.23 8.67 -3.81
N ASP A 66 -12.48 9.69 -3.43
CA ASP A 66 -11.02 9.68 -3.45
C ASP A 66 -10.44 9.19 -2.11
N THR A 67 -9.22 8.67 -2.15
CA THR A 67 -8.48 8.29 -0.94
C THR A 67 -7.19 9.06 -0.80
N ASP A 68 -7.06 9.77 0.32
CA ASP A 68 -5.82 10.47 0.70
C ASP A 68 -5.12 9.81 1.89
N ILE A 69 -5.46 8.56 2.23
CA ILE A 69 -4.79 7.88 3.34
C ILE A 69 -3.29 7.78 3.08
N PHE A 70 -2.51 8.27 4.04
CA PHE A 70 -1.06 8.22 4.02
C PHE A 70 -0.60 7.09 4.93
N ILE A 71 -0.04 6.04 4.32
CA ILE A 71 0.38 4.83 5.02
C ILE A 71 1.87 4.91 5.30
N THR A 72 2.22 4.96 6.58
CA THR A 72 3.59 5.01 7.09
C THR A 72 3.89 3.82 7.99
N PRO A 73 5.17 3.53 8.27
CA PRO A 73 5.52 2.50 9.25
C PRO A 73 4.80 2.73 10.59
N GLY A 74 4.18 1.68 11.13
CA GLY A 74 3.30 1.74 12.30
C GLY A 74 1.80 1.75 11.99
N TYR A 75 1.41 1.87 10.71
CA TYR A 75 0.03 1.72 10.29
C TYR A 75 -0.50 0.29 10.54
N ARG A 76 -1.67 0.18 11.18
CA ARG A 76 -2.34 -1.11 11.41
C ARG A 76 -3.29 -1.41 10.26
N PHE A 77 -2.85 -2.26 9.34
CA PHE A 77 -3.67 -2.78 8.25
C PHE A 77 -4.82 -3.64 8.77
N ARG A 78 -6.02 -3.40 8.25
CA ARG A 78 -7.26 -3.97 8.78
C ARG A 78 -7.82 -5.06 7.87
N LEU A 79 -7.75 -4.84 6.56
CA LEU A 79 -8.42 -5.70 5.58
C LEU A 79 -7.43 -6.49 4.73
N VAL A 80 -6.38 -5.84 4.21
CA VAL A 80 -5.49 -6.47 3.24
C VAL A 80 -4.49 -7.40 3.93
N ASP A 81 -4.41 -8.64 3.45
CA ASP A 81 -3.49 -9.67 3.97
C ASP A 81 -2.27 -9.86 3.08
N VAL A 82 -2.42 -9.67 1.76
CA VAL A 82 -1.37 -9.85 0.76
C VAL A 82 -1.35 -8.65 -0.19
N LEU A 83 -0.16 -8.19 -0.56
CA LEU A 83 0.04 -7.11 -1.53
C LEU A 83 0.87 -7.63 -2.71
N MET A 84 0.33 -7.51 -3.91
CA MET A 84 1.09 -7.61 -5.15
C MET A 84 1.45 -6.22 -5.66
N THR A 85 2.73 -5.93 -5.87
CA THR A 85 3.19 -4.61 -6.36
C THR A 85 4.47 -4.75 -7.16
N ASN A 86 4.81 -3.74 -7.97
CA ASN A 86 6.11 -3.65 -8.62
C ASN A 86 7.21 -3.27 -7.61
N PHE A 87 8.47 -3.49 -7.99
CA PHE A 87 9.61 -2.97 -7.25
C PHE A 87 9.77 -1.45 -7.44
N HIS A 88 9.74 -0.73 -6.32
CA HIS A 88 9.88 0.73 -6.27
C HIS A 88 11.35 1.14 -6.09
N LEU A 89 11.67 2.43 -6.18
CA LEU A 89 13.01 2.90 -5.82
C LEU A 89 13.16 3.03 -4.29
N PRO A 90 14.37 2.76 -3.73
CA PRO A 90 14.67 3.06 -2.34
C PRO A 90 14.44 4.56 -2.04
N ARG A 91 13.82 4.88 -0.90
CA ARG A 91 13.45 6.24 -0.43
C ARG A 91 12.22 6.88 -1.10
N SER A 92 11.34 6.10 -1.73
CA SER A 92 10.03 6.58 -2.21
C SER A 92 8.93 6.44 -1.15
N THR A 93 7.84 7.21 -1.27
CA THR A 93 6.64 7.04 -0.42
C THR A 93 6.01 5.65 -0.57
N LEU A 94 6.08 5.08 -1.77
CA LEU A 94 5.66 3.70 -2.03
C LEU A 94 6.54 2.69 -1.29
N PHE A 95 7.85 2.92 -1.22
CA PHE A 95 8.74 2.11 -0.39
C PHE A 95 8.35 2.15 1.10
N MET A 96 7.93 3.32 1.61
CA MET A 96 7.44 3.42 2.99
C MET A 96 6.16 2.63 3.22
N LEU A 97 5.18 2.70 2.30
CA LEU A 97 3.94 1.92 2.37
C LEU A 97 4.24 0.42 2.36
N VAL A 98 5.08 -0.03 1.43
CA VAL A 98 5.44 -1.44 1.31
C VAL A 98 6.21 -1.92 2.55
N SER A 99 7.10 -1.09 3.09
CA SER A 99 7.80 -1.39 4.35
C SER A 99 6.86 -1.43 5.55
N ALA A 100 5.85 -0.57 5.60
CA ALA A 100 4.81 -0.62 6.62
C ALA A 100 4.01 -1.93 6.52
N PHE A 101 3.76 -2.41 5.30
CA PHE A 101 2.97 -3.61 5.05
C PHE A 101 3.70 -4.91 5.41
N CYS A 102 4.91 -5.13 4.87
CA CYS A 102 5.64 -6.40 5.04
C CYS A 102 6.78 -6.34 6.05
N GLY A 103 7.09 -5.17 6.61
CA GLY A 103 8.23 -4.94 7.50
C GLY A 103 9.50 -4.57 6.74
N LEU A 104 10.35 -3.76 7.39
CA LEU A 104 11.56 -3.21 6.78
C LEU A 104 12.58 -4.30 6.42
N ASP A 105 12.78 -5.28 7.30
CA ASP A 105 13.79 -6.32 7.11
C ASP A 105 13.44 -7.26 5.95
N ARG A 106 12.17 -7.70 5.85
CA ARG A 106 11.69 -8.49 4.71
C ARG A 106 11.89 -7.73 3.40
N MET A 107 11.57 -6.43 3.39
CA MET A 107 11.75 -5.64 2.18
C MET A 107 13.23 -5.51 1.80
N ARG A 108 14.13 -5.30 2.78
CA ARG A 108 15.58 -5.25 2.53
C ARG A 108 16.10 -6.55 1.92
N THR A 109 15.69 -7.70 2.46
CA THR A 109 16.06 -9.01 1.91
C THR A 109 15.52 -9.19 0.48
N ALA A 110 14.27 -8.83 0.23
CA ALA A 110 13.68 -8.90 -1.10
C ALA A 110 14.41 -8.02 -2.12
N TYR A 111 14.78 -6.79 -1.77
CA TYR A 111 15.57 -5.92 -2.65
C TYR A 111 16.98 -6.43 -2.91
N ALA A 112 17.66 -6.95 -1.88
CA ALA A 112 18.98 -7.53 -2.05
C ALA A 112 18.94 -8.68 -3.06
N HIS A 113 17.98 -9.60 -2.89
CA HIS A 113 17.77 -10.71 -3.81
C HIS A 113 17.40 -10.26 -5.24
N ALA A 114 16.50 -9.28 -5.38
CA ALA A 114 16.11 -8.74 -6.68
C ALA A 114 17.31 -8.09 -7.41
N LYS A 115 18.17 -7.39 -6.68
CA LYS A 115 19.38 -6.77 -7.23
C LYS A 115 20.40 -7.82 -7.65
N GLU A 116 20.63 -8.85 -6.83
CA GLU A 116 21.54 -9.96 -7.14
C GLU A 116 21.05 -10.79 -8.34
N SER A 117 19.74 -10.95 -8.48
CA SER A 117 19.12 -11.76 -9.54
C SER A 117 18.84 -10.99 -10.83
N GLY A 118 19.20 -9.70 -10.90
CA GLY A 118 19.05 -8.89 -12.11
C GLY A 118 17.61 -8.52 -12.48
N TYR A 119 16.73 -8.39 -11.48
CA TYR A 119 15.32 -8.04 -11.70
C TYR A 119 15.18 -6.64 -12.33
N ARG A 120 14.15 -6.49 -13.16
CA ARG A 120 13.81 -5.20 -13.75
C ARG A 120 12.96 -4.43 -12.74
N PHE A 121 13.35 -3.19 -12.44
CA PHE A 121 12.60 -2.30 -11.55
C PHE A 121 11.59 -1.47 -12.36
N TYR A 122 10.74 -0.69 -11.69
CA TYR A 122 9.78 0.26 -12.29
C TYR A 122 8.48 -0.35 -12.87
N SER A 123 7.69 0.48 -13.55
CA SER A 123 6.33 0.19 -14.03
C SER A 123 6.22 -1.02 -14.97
N TYR A 124 7.28 -1.37 -15.70
CA TYR A 124 7.37 -2.54 -16.59
C TYR A 124 8.38 -3.58 -16.10
N GLY A 125 8.79 -3.44 -14.85
CA GLY A 125 9.66 -4.37 -14.18
C GLY A 125 8.91 -5.56 -13.60
N ASP A 126 9.63 -6.35 -12.83
CA ASP A 126 9.10 -7.48 -12.11
C ASP A 126 8.21 -7.04 -10.94
N SER A 127 7.32 -7.95 -10.51
CA SER A 127 6.44 -7.75 -9.38
C SER A 127 6.88 -8.61 -8.19
N CYS A 128 6.56 -8.14 -6.99
CA CYS A 128 6.66 -8.88 -5.75
C CYS A 128 5.27 -9.18 -5.19
N LEU A 129 5.13 -10.35 -4.57
CA LEU A 129 4.00 -10.73 -3.75
C LEU A 129 4.47 -10.73 -2.29
N LEU A 130 3.78 -9.95 -1.45
CA LEU A 130 4.19 -9.67 -0.09
C LEU A 130 3.07 -10.05 0.86
N ASP A 131 3.40 -10.75 1.94
CA ASP A 131 2.48 -10.98 3.04
C ASP A 131 2.57 -9.86 4.08
N ARG A 132 1.44 -9.51 4.68
CA ARG A 132 1.38 -8.56 5.79
C ARG A 132 2.25 -9.07 6.95
N SER A 133 3.04 -8.18 7.53
CA SER A 133 3.76 -8.46 8.76
C SER A 133 2.77 -8.66 9.90
N THR A 134 2.70 -9.86 10.44
CA THR A 134 2.06 -10.13 11.72
C THR A 134 3.07 -9.76 12.80
N SER A 135 3.01 -8.52 13.31
CA SER A 135 3.71 -8.19 14.56
C SER A 135 3.12 -9.08 15.65
N SER A 136 3.86 -10.12 16.01
CA SER A 136 3.58 -11.00 17.15
C SER A 136 4.06 -10.33 18.43
#